data_AF-A0A944J6J8-F1
#
_entry.id   AF-A0A944J6J8-F1
#
_cell.length_a   1.000
_cell.length_b   1.000
_cell.length_c   1.000
_cell.angle_alpha   90.00
_cell.angle_beta   90.00
_cell.angle_gamma   90.00
#
_symmetry.space_group_name_H-M   'P 1'
#
loop_
_entity.id
_entity.type
_entity.pdbx_description
1 polymer ?
#
loop_
_entity_poly.entity_id
_entity_poly.type
_entity_poly.pdbx_seq_one_letter_code
_entity_poly.pdbx_strand_id
1 'polypeptide(L)'
;MHHDGPPAPSASDPRHLQAALCSTLGQRGLECTVEYGLSDYIVHAELPDGSSLIISPPQEAPSEHPESPESWMVTRHRSAAPAVYEVIYDSEPDGPHARHGGSVPDLLSAVDARLDQLGVPPHQKQERSGKEHAANALPPDSAPSRASVALAPSPSVGQHVLPTGPPTESSARAAPPPARRSSAPRL
;
A
#
# COMPACT_ATOMS: atom_id res chain seq x y z
N MET A 1 -43.80 2.41 30.07
CA MET A 1 -42.83 1.31 30.15
C MET A 1 -41.97 1.43 28.91
N HIS A 2 -40.82 2.09 29.02
CA HIS A 2 -39.87 2.21 27.91
C HIS A 2 -38.90 1.03 28.04
N HIS A 3 -38.81 0.22 26.99
CA HIS A 3 -37.92 -0.92 26.95
C HIS A 3 -36.50 -0.41 26.74
N ASP A 4 -35.72 -0.43 27.83
CA ASP A 4 -34.27 -0.37 27.83
C ASP A 4 -33.80 -1.73 27.28
N GLY A 5 -33.65 -1.82 25.96
CA GLY A 5 -33.01 -2.97 25.32
C GLY A 5 -31.51 -2.94 25.63
N PRO A 6 -30.88 -4.09 25.92
CA PRO A 6 -29.44 -4.12 26.17
C PRO A 6 -28.70 -3.49 24.97
N PRO A 7 -27.64 -2.70 25.20
CA PRO A 7 -26.86 -2.15 24.10
C PRO A 7 -26.35 -3.31 23.24
N ALA A 8 -26.54 -3.19 21.93
CA ALA A 8 -26.01 -4.13 20.95
C ALA A 8 -24.52 -4.38 21.22
N PRO A 9 -24.01 -5.61 21.00
CA PRO A 9 -22.60 -5.92 21.20
C PRO A 9 -21.76 -4.90 20.43
N SER A 10 -20.83 -4.26 21.15
CA SER A 10 -20.02 -3.16 20.66
C SER A 10 -19.46 -3.47 19.27
N ALA A 11 -19.91 -2.70 18.27
CA ALA A 11 -19.28 -2.65 16.98
C ALA A 11 -17.78 -2.41 17.17
N SER A 12 -16.95 -3.18 16.48
CA SER A 12 -15.51 -3.12 16.68
C SER A 12 -14.99 -1.79 16.12
N ASP A 13 -14.39 -0.94 16.97
CA ASP A 13 -13.75 0.31 16.54
C ASP A 13 -12.88 0.02 15.30
N PRO A 14 -13.06 0.73 14.16
CA PRO A 14 -12.29 0.50 12.94
C PRO A 14 -10.77 0.55 13.18
N ARG A 15 -10.31 1.31 14.18
CA ARG A 15 -8.90 1.32 14.58
C ARG A 15 -8.43 0.00 15.18
N HIS A 16 -9.28 -0.70 15.93
CA HIS A 16 -8.95 -2.03 16.45
C HIS A 16 -8.89 -3.06 15.32
N LEU A 17 -9.78 -2.97 14.33
CA LEU A 17 -9.77 -3.85 13.16
C LEU A 17 -8.49 -3.65 12.33
N GLN A 18 -8.15 -2.40 12.04
CA GLN A 18 -6.91 -2.05 11.37
C GLN A 18 -5.68 -2.53 12.13
N ALA A 19 -5.65 -2.35 13.45
CA ALA A 19 -4.56 -2.85 14.29
C ALA A 19 -4.44 -4.39 14.21
N ALA A 20 -5.55 -5.12 14.17
CA ALA A 20 -5.54 -6.57 14.00
C ALA A 20 -5.03 -7.00 12.61
N LEU A 21 -5.45 -6.31 11.55
CA LEU A 21 -4.94 -6.52 10.18
C LEU A 21 -3.43 -6.29 10.11
N CYS A 22 -2.97 -5.12 10.56
CA CYS A 22 -1.54 -4.81 10.59
C CYS A 22 -0.75 -5.74 11.50
N SER A 23 -1.31 -6.19 12.62
CA SER A 23 -0.64 -7.15 13.50
C SER A 23 -0.45 -8.50 12.80
N THR A 24 -1.46 -8.99 12.09
CA THR A 24 -1.38 -10.26 11.35
C THR A 24 -0.33 -10.19 10.23
N LEU A 25 -0.31 -9.09 9.48
CA LEU A 25 0.70 -8.84 8.44
C LEU A 25 2.10 -8.69 9.04
N GLY A 26 2.23 -7.97 10.16
CA GLY A 26 3.48 -7.81 10.89
C GLY A 26 4.03 -9.11 11.48
N GLN A 27 3.16 -10.04 11.91
CA GLN A 27 3.58 -11.39 12.33
C GLN A 27 4.21 -12.19 11.18
N ARG A 28 3.89 -11.86 9.94
CA ARG A 28 4.49 -12.39 8.71
C ARG A 28 5.68 -11.58 8.22
N GLY A 29 6.13 -10.59 9.01
CA GLY A 29 7.25 -9.72 8.66
C GLY A 29 6.95 -8.78 7.48
N LEU A 30 5.67 -8.54 7.20
CA LEU A 30 5.23 -7.62 6.16
C LEU A 30 5.05 -6.23 6.76
N GLU A 31 5.48 -5.21 6.02
CA GLU A 31 5.20 -3.83 6.36
C GLU A 31 3.74 -3.51 6.04
N CYS A 32 2.99 -3.12 7.07
CA CYS A 32 1.59 -2.71 6.92
C CYS A 32 1.53 -1.19 6.79
N THR A 33 0.93 -0.71 5.70
CA THR A 33 0.56 0.70 5.55
C THR A 33 -0.95 0.81 5.50
N VAL A 34 -1.47 1.92 6.04
CA VAL A 34 -2.90 2.19 6.00
C VAL A 34 -3.15 3.54 5.38
N GLU A 35 -3.94 3.53 4.33
CA GLU A 35 -4.35 4.70 3.59
C GLU A 35 -5.77 5.05 4.00
N TYR A 36 -5.98 6.31 4.37
CA TYR A 36 -7.29 6.81 4.79
C TYR A 36 -7.88 7.67 3.67
N GLY A 37 -9.03 7.26 3.16
CA GLY A 37 -9.89 8.08 2.33
C GLY A 37 -10.78 8.99 3.18
N LEU A 38 -11.68 9.70 2.51
CA LEU A 38 -12.65 10.58 3.19
C LEU A 38 -13.75 9.80 3.94
N SER A 39 -14.01 8.56 3.52
CA SER A 39 -15.09 7.73 4.04
C SER A 39 -14.67 6.29 4.36
N ASP A 40 -13.46 5.90 3.98
CA ASP A 40 -12.97 4.53 4.03
C ASP A 40 -11.48 4.48 4.36
N TYR A 41 -10.95 3.28 4.51
CA TYR A 41 -9.52 3.04 4.67
C TYR A 41 -9.14 1.78 3.91
N ILE A 42 -7.91 1.73 3.44
CA ILE A 42 -7.35 0.58 2.73
C ILE A 42 -6.06 0.18 3.44
N VAL A 43 -5.93 -1.10 3.75
CA VAL A 43 -4.70 -1.67 4.29
C VAL A 43 -3.89 -2.26 3.15
N HIS A 44 -2.64 -1.83 3.04
CA HIS A 44 -1.68 -2.25 2.04
C HIS A 44 -0.51 -3.00 2.69
N ALA A 45 0.00 -4.01 1.98
CA ALA A 45 1.25 -4.66 2.34
C ALA A 45 2.01 -5.16 1.10
N GLU A 46 3.31 -4.94 1.08
CA GLU A 46 4.19 -5.43 0.02
C GLU A 46 4.61 -6.87 0.31
N LEU A 47 4.40 -7.77 -0.64
CA LEU A 47 4.80 -9.18 -0.54
C LEU A 47 6.24 -9.38 -1.04
N PRO A 48 6.97 -10.40 -0.55
CA PRO A 48 8.37 -10.64 -0.92
C PRO A 48 8.63 -10.86 -2.41
N ASP A 49 7.60 -11.26 -3.14
CA ASP A 49 7.70 -11.46 -4.58
C ASP A 49 7.54 -10.16 -5.40
N GLY A 50 7.26 -9.02 -4.76
CA GLY A 50 7.06 -7.73 -5.40
C GLY A 50 5.63 -7.50 -5.92
N SER A 51 4.65 -8.23 -5.37
CA SER A 51 3.23 -7.91 -5.51
C SER A 51 2.71 -7.25 -4.24
N SER A 52 1.65 -6.47 -4.34
CA SER A 52 1.01 -5.80 -3.21
C SER A 52 -0.28 -6.53 -2.84
N LEU A 53 -0.52 -6.70 -1.55
CA LEU A 53 -1.80 -7.11 -0.98
C LEU A 53 -2.60 -5.86 -0.61
N ILE A 54 -3.86 -5.82 -0.98
CA ILE A 54 -4.79 -4.72 -0.74
C ILE A 54 -6.02 -5.27 -0.04
N ILE A 55 -6.33 -4.76 1.15
CA ILE A 55 -7.48 -5.14 1.97
C ILE A 55 -8.35 -3.90 2.16
N SER A 56 -9.56 -3.93 1.63
CA SER A 56 -10.49 -2.80 1.69
C SER A 56 -11.87 -3.22 2.19
N PRO A 57 -12.56 -2.38 2.97
CA PRO A 57 -14.00 -2.49 3.13
C PRO A 57 -14.70 -2.14 1.79
N PRO A 58 -16.00 -2.44 1.66
CA PRO A 58 -16.83 -2.00 0.54
C PRO A 58 -16.64 -0.49 0.28
N GLN A 59 -16.46 -0.15 -0.99
CA GLN A 59 -16.19 1.21 -1.46
C GLN A 59 -17.48 2.03 -1.63
N GLU A 60 -18.64 1.38 -1.69
CA GLU A 60 -19.94 2.04 -1.70
C GLU A 60 -20.39 2.39 -0.28
N ALA A 61 -21.04 3.55 -0.14
CA ALA A 61 -21.40 4.10 1.16
C ALA A 61 -22.33 3.12 1.92
N PRO A 62 -21.99 2.73 3.16
CA PRO A 62 -22.90 2.03 4.05
C PRO A 62 -24.13 2.91 4.24
N SER A 63 -25.30 2.44 3.82
CA SER A 63 -26.53 3.24 3.98
C SER A 63 -27.00 3.29 5.44
N GLU A 64 -26.53 2.40 6.32
CA GLU A 64 -27.11 2.25 7.67
C GLU A 64 -26.13 2.08 8.86
N HIS A 65 -24.83 1.80 8.70
CA HIS A 65 -23.92 1.61 9.86
C HIS A 65 -22.49 2.18 9.69
N PRO A 66 -22.05 3.16 10.51
CA PRO A 66 -20.71 3.76 10.41
C PRO A 66 -19.62 3.05 11.22
N GLU A 67 -19.95 1.96 11.92
CA GLU A 67 -19.18 1.45 13.05
C GLU A 67 -18.43 0.14 12.78
N SER A 68 -18.79 -0.61 11.73
CA SER A 68 -18.01 -1.74 11.22
C SER A 68 -18.39 -2.03 9.77
N PRO A 69 -17.43 -2.43 8.92
CA PRO A 69 -17.73 -2.75 7.52
C PRO A 69 -18.59 -4.02 7.40
N GLU A 70 -19.57 -3.99 6.50
CA GLU A 70 -20.52 -5.09 6.28
C GLU A 70 -19.93 -6.24 5.44
N SER A 71 -18.85 -5.96 4.73
CA SER A 71 -18.08 -6.90 3.92
C SER A 71 -16.62 -6.46 3.80
N TRP A 72 -15.83 -7.26 3.10
CA TRP A 72 -14.41 -7.07 2.86
C TRP A 72 -14.01 -7.63 1.50
N MET A 73 -13.09 -6.93 0.85
CA MET A 73 -12.42 -7.35 -0.37
C MET A 73 -10.92 -7.41 -0.13
N VAL A 74 -10.29 -8.49 -0.57
CA VAL A 74 -8.83 -8.67 -0.55
C VAL A 74 -8.35 -9.04 -1.92
N THR A 75 -7.46 -8.21 -2.45
CA THR A 75 -6.84 -8.46 -3.74
C THR A 75 -5.33 -8.47 -3.62
N ARG A 76 -4.69 -9.19 -4.54
CA ARG A 76 -3.26 -9.17 -4.75
C ARG A 76 -2.99 -8.69 -6.15
N HIS A 77 -2.07 -7.74 -6.27
CA HIS A 77 -1.79 -7.06 -7.52
C HIS A 77 -0.30 -6.89 -7.77
N ARG A 78 0.14 -7.10 -9.01
CA ARG A 78 1.45 -6.71 -9.52
C ARG A 78 1.30 -6.17 -10.93
N SER A 79 1.71 -4.93 -11.14
CA SER A 79 1.70 -4.32 -12.49
C SER A 79 2.89 -4.77 -13.36
N ALA A 80 4.03 -5.07 -12.75
CA ALA A 80 5.23 -5.51 -13.45
C ALA A 80 5.10 -6.94 -13.99
N ALA A 81 5.71 -7.22 -15.15
CA ALA A 81 5.62 -8.53 -15.79
C ALA A 81 6.37 -9.64 -15.00
N PRO A 82 5.77 -10.83 -14.81
CA PRO A 82 4.41 -11.18 -15.19
C PRO A 82 3.39 -10.49 -14.27
N ALA A 83 2.44 -9.78 -14.88
CA ALA A 83 1.42 -9.05 -14.13
C ALA A 83 0.51 -10.05 -13.41
N VAL A 84 0.13 -9.72 -12.18
CA VAL A 84 -0.73 -10.56 -11.34
C VAL A 84 -1.92 -9.73 -10.91
N TYR A 85 -3.10 -10.30 -11.04
CA TYR A 85 -4.30 -9.81 -10.38
C TYR A 85 -5.07 -11.02 -9.86
N GLU A 86 -5.33 -11.03 -8.56
CA GLU A 86 -5.97 -12.13 -7.88
C GLU A 86 -6.91 -11.59 -6.80
N VAL A 87 -8.13 -12.12 -6.75
CA VAL A 87 -9.06 -11.91 -5.63
C VAL A 87 -8.84 -13.04 -4.65
N ILE A 88 -8.36 -12.72 -3.45
CA ILE A 88 -8.04 -13.70 -2.39
C ILE A 88 -9.25 -13.92 -1.49
N TYR A 89 -9.96 -12.84 -1.18
CA TYR A 89 -11.14 -12.85 -0.33
C TYR A 89 -12.13 -11.82 -0.85
N ASP A 90 -13.40 -12.17 -0.86
CA ASP A 90 -14.47 -11.31 -1.34
C ASP A 90 -15.76 -11.74 -0.66
N SER A 91 -16.19 -10.92 0.29
CA SER A 91 -17.40 -11.09 1.07
C SER A 91 -18.47 -10.07 0.73
N GLU A 92 -18.32 -9.36 -0.39
CA GLU A 92 -19.41 -8.54 -0.93
C GLU A 92 -20.63 -9.42 -1.25
N PRO A 93 -21.83 -8.84 -1.35
CA PRO A 93 -22.98 -9.53 -1.89
C PRO A 93 -22.62 -10.17 -3.24
N ASP A 94 -22.93 -11.45 -3.42
CA ASP A 94 -22.54 -12.29 -4.57
C ASP A 94 -21.08 -12.78 -4.62
N GLY A 95 -20.23 -12.34 -3.70
CA GLY A 95 -18.85 -12.81 -3.56
C GLY A 95 -18.75 -14.26 -3.07
N PRO A 96 -17.65 -14.98 -3.37
CA PRO A 96 -17.43 -16.36 -2.94
C PRO A 96 -17.41 -16.55 -1.41
N HIS A 97 -17.19 -15.46 -0.66
CA HIS A 97 -17.18 -15.42 0.80
C HIS A 97 -18.34 -14.58 1.37
N ALA A 98 -19.39 -14.29 0.59
CA ALA A 98 -20.54 -13.48 1.01
C ALA A 98 -21.14 -13.93 2.34
N ARG A 99 -21.14 -15.26 2.60
CA ARG A 99 -21.66 -15.85 3.85
C ARG A 99 -20.92 -15.39 5.12
N HIS A 100 -19.71 -14.86 4.99
CA HIS A 100 -18.91 -14.37 6.12
C HIS A 100 -19.14 -12.88 6.41
N GLY A 101 -19.69 -12.10 5.47
CA GLY A 101 -19.89 -10.66 5.60
C GLY A 101 -18.67 -9.94 6.18
N GLY A 102 -18.90 -9.05 7.14
CA GLY A 102 -17.87 -8.27 7.83
C GLY A 102 -16.96 -9.04 8.80
N SER A 103 -17.02 -10.38 8.82
CA SER A 103 -16.26 -11.21 9.77
C SER A 103 -14.74 -11.07 9.59
N VAL A 104 -14.11 -10.38 10.54
CA VAL A 104 -12.66 -10.19 10.59
C VAL A 104 -11.91 -11.49 10.88
N PRO A 105 -12.35 -12.40 11.77
CA PRO A 105 -11.66 -13.68 11.96
C PRO A 105 -11.57 -14.52 10.67
N ASP A 106 -12.64 -14.58 9.88
CA ASP A 106 -12.65 -15.33 8.61
C ASP A 106 -11.75 -14.67 7.56
N LEU A 107 -11.77 -13.33 7.48
CA LEU A 107 -10.87 -12.54 6.65
C LEU A 107 -9.39 -12.81 7.00
N LEU A 108 -9.03 -12.71 8.29
CA LEU A 108 -7.66 -12.94 8.76
C LEU A 108 -7.21 -14.37 8.46
N SER A 109 -8.08 -15.35 8.67
CA SER A 109 -7.77 -16.74 8.35
C SER A 109 -7.54 -16.97 6.85
N ALA A 110 -8.30 -16.31 5.98
CA ALA A 110 -8.14 -16.42 4.53
C ALA A 110 -6.84 -15.76 4.04
N VAL A 111 -6.51 -14.58 4.58
CA VAL A 111 -5.24 -13.89 4.31
C VAL A 111 -4.07 -14.74 4.75
N ASP A 112 -4.09 -15.27 5.98
CA ASP A 112 -3.00 -16.09 6.53
C ASP A 112 -2.78 -17.37 5.70
N ALA A 113 -3.86 -18.08 5.36
CA ALA A 113 -3.78 -19.27 4.51
C ALA A 113 -3.22 -18.96 3.11
N ARG A 114 -3.53 -17.78 2.54
CA ARG A 114 -2.98 -17.38 1.25
C ARG A 114 -1.50 -17.00 1.35
N LEU A 115 -1.10 -16.30 2.40
CA LEU A 115 0.31 -15.99 2.65
C LEU A 115 1.16 -17.27 2.81
N ASP A 116 0.60 -18.31 3.45
CA ASP A 116 1.23 -19.64 3.51
C ASP A 116 1.40 -20.28 2.13
N GLN A 117 0.38 -20.23 1.28
CA GLN A 117 0.45 -20.76 -0.10
C GLN A 117 1.47 -20.01 -0.96
N LEU A 118 1.67 -18.72 -0.71
CA LEU A 118 2.69 -17.89 -1.35
C LEU A 118 4.09 -18.10 -0.73
N GLY A 119 4.19 -18.89 0.34
CA GLY A 119 5.44 -19.19 1.01
C GLY A 119 5.99 -18.02 1.83
N VAL A 120 5.16 -17.06 2.22
CA VAL A 120 5.55 -15.94 3.08
C VAL A 120 5.73 -16.45 4.51
N PRO A 121 6.97 -16.60 4.99
CA PRO A 121 7.22 -17.23 6.27
C PRO A 121 6.84 -16.29 7.42
N PRO A 122 6.53 -16.81 8.61
CA PRO A 122 6.38 -15.98 9.80
C PRO A 122 7.70 -15.28 10.15
N HIS A 123 7.61 -14.07 10.73
CA HIS A 123 8.73 -13.16 11.02
C HIS A 123 9.93 -13.84 11.71
N GLN A 124 9.68 -14.73 12.68
CA GLN A 124 10.73 -15.44 13.42
C GLN A 124 11.64 -16.31 12.52
N LYS A 125 11.11 -16.84 11.42
CA LYS A 125 11.87 -17.62 10.43
C LYS A 125 12.67 -16.70 9.50
N GLN A 126 12.14 -15.51 9.21
CA GLN A 126 12.78 -14.50 8.38
C GLN A 126 13.98 -13.84 9.08
N GLU A 127 13.88 -13.50 10.37
CA GLU A 127 15.00 -12.95 11.14
C GLU A 127 16.15 -13.95 11.28
N ARG A 128 15.85 -15.25 11.45
CA ARG A 128 16.87 -16.30 11.48
C ARG A 128 17.57 -16.42 10.11
N SER A 129 16.79 -16.42 9.02
CA SER A 129 17.33 -16.48 7.65
C SER A 129 18.13 -15.23 7.27
N GLY A 130 17.69 -14.04 7.69
CA GLY A 130 18.39 -12.77 7.44
C GLY A 130 19.70 -12.67 8.22
N LYS A 131 19.74 -13.15 9.47
CA LYS A 131 20.98 -13.26 10.25
C LYS A 131 21.96 -14.28 9.65
N GLU A 132 21.47 -15.36 9.08
CA GLU A 132 22.32 -16.37 8.42
C GLU A 132 22.93 -15.85 7.10
N HIS A 133 22.17 -15.04 6.34
CA HIS A 133 22.70 -14.34 5.18
C HIS A 133 23.67 -13.20 5.53
N ALA A 134 23.42 -12.45 6.61
CA ALA A 134 24.33 -11.41 7.08
C ALA A 134 25.62 -11.97 7.71
N ALA A 135 25.57 -13.15 8.33
CA ALA A 135 26.75 -13.82 8.89
C ALA A 135 27.68 -14.41 7.81
N ASN A 136 27.19 -14.60 6.58
CA ASN A 136 28.00 -15.02 5.43
C ASN A 136 28.60 -13.84 4.63
N ALA A 137 28.22 -12.61 4.98
CA ALA A 137 28.82 -11.38 4.46
C ALA A 137 29.87 -10.85 5.45
N LEU A 138 31.03 -11.50 5.49
CA LEU A 138 32.23 -10.92 6.09
C LEU A 138 32.69 -9.70 5.25
N PRO A 139 32.87 -8.50 5.83
CA PRO A 139 33.83 -7.56 5.29
C PRO A 139 35.22 -7.88 5.86
N PRO A 140 36.26 -8.14 5.05
CA PRO A 140 37.62 -7.96 5.52
C PRO A 140 37.94 -6.46 5.46
N ASP A 141 38.18 -5.90 6.65
CA ASP A 141 39.20 -4.91 6.95
C ASP A 141 39.33 -3.70 6.00
N SER A 142 38.88 -2.53 6.45
CA SER A 142 39.48 -1.26 6.02
C SER A 142 39.34 -0.25 7.14
N ALA A 143 40.46 -0.07 7.85
CA ALA A 143 40.68 0.83 8.95
C ALA A 143 40.19 2.27 8.71
N PRO A 144 39.85 3.03 9.77
CA PRO A 144 39.47 4.44 9.64
C PRO A 144 40.70 5.30 9.35
N SER A 145 40.82 5.77 8.10
CA SER A 145 41.78 6.82 7.75
C SER A 145 41.30 8.15 8.31
N ARG A 146 41.81 8.52 9.48
CA ARG A 146 41.55 9.80 10.14
C ARG A 146 42.39 10.90 9.47
N ALA A 147 41.82 11.60 8.50
CA ALA A 147 42.39 12.84 7.96
C ALA A 147 41.63 14.06 8.51
N SER A 148 42.29 14.79 9.40
CA SER A 148 41.83 16.07 9.94
C SER A 148 41.74 17.12 8.84
N VAL A 149 40.56 17.71 8.62
CA VAL A 149 40.42 18.93 7.83
C VAL A 149 40.44 20.12 8.79
N ALA A 150 41.47 20.96 8.66
CA ALA A 150 41.56 22.24 9.33
C ALA A 150 41.83 23.34 8.30
N LEU A 151 41.22 24.49 8.56
CA LEU A 151 41.52 25.86 8.10
C LEU A 151 40.83 26.39 6.83
N ALA A 152 39.89 27.31 7.06
CA ALA A 152 39.54 28.48 6.23
C ALA A 152 40.78 29.43 6.08
N PRO A 153 40.77 30.58 5.34
CA PRO A 153 39.65 31.33 4.72
C PRO A 153 39.89 31.90 3.28
N SER A 154 38.83 32.48 2.68
CA SER A 154 38.79 33.27 1.42
C SER A 154 39.66 34.55 1.45
N PRO A 155 40.10 35.15 0.31
CA PRO A 155 39.28 36.15 -0.42
C PRO A 155 39.57 36.42 -1.95
N SER A 156 38.51 36.89 -2.65
CA SER A 156 38.36 38.04 -3.59
C SER A 156 39.11 38.22 -4.95
N VAL A 157 38.33 38.78 -5.91
CA VAL A 157 38.62 39.70 -7.06
C VAL A 157 38.63 39.17 -8.51
N GLY A 158 37.67 39.69 -9.29
CA GLY A 158 37.80 40.13 -10.70
C GLY A 158 37.55 39.07 -11.78
N GLN A 159 36.91 39.29 -12.94
CA GLN A 159 36.46 40.47 -13.68
C GLN A 159 35.42 40.01 -14.73
N HIS A 160 34.61 40.97 -15.17
CA HIS A 160 33.64 40.98 -16.28
C HIS A 160 34.00 40.16 -17.55
N VAL A 161 32.99 39.51 -18.16
CA VAL A 161 32.68 39.64 -19.61
C VAL A 161 31.16 39.49 -19.83
N LEU A 162 30.52 40.54 -20.33
CA LEU A 162 29.22 40.57 -21.03
C LEU A 162 29.40 39.98 -22.44
N PRO A 163 28.39 39.32 -23.04
CA PRO A 163 27.62 40.06 -24.05
C PRO A 163 26.13 39.73 -24.18
N THR A 164 25.35 40.80 -24.36
CA THR A 164 24.41 41.01 -25.49
C THR A 164 23.13 40.17 -25.63
N GLY A 165 22.00 40.77 -25.25
CA GLY A 165 20.88 41.05 -26.18
C GLY A 165 19.72 40.03 -26.33
N PRO A 166 18.43 40.45 -26.19
CA PRO A 166 17.19 39.65 -26.37
C PRO A 166 16.64 39.77 -27.82
N PRO A 167 15.41 39.31 -28.25
CA PRO A 167 14.20 38.81 -27.54
C PRO A 167 13.59 37.50 -28.16
N THR A 168 12.52 36.89 -27.65
CA THR A 168 11.12 37.11 -28.10
C THR A 168 10.20 36.03 -27.48
N GLU A 169 9.00 36.45 -27.04
CA GLU A 169 7.85 35.62 -26.70
C GLU A 169 7.52 34.55 -27.75
N SER A 170 7.02 33.38 -27.33
CA SER A 170 5.90 32.80 -28.04
C SER A 170 5.11 31.82 -27.17
N SER A 171 3.96 32.33 -26.72
CA SER A 171 2.81 31.58 -26.25
C SER A 171 2.29 30.66 -27.36
N ALA A 172 2.18 29.36 -27.11
CA ALA A 172 1.34 28.46 -27.91
C ALA A 172 0.79 27.30 -27.06
N ARG A 173 -0.33 27.60 -26.42
CA ARG A 173 -1.44 26.72 -26.05
C ARG A 173 -1.46 25.40 -26.84
N ALA A 174 -1.18 24.29 -26.16
CA ALA A 174 -1.40 22.95 -26.69
C ALA A 174 -2.91 22.70 -26.85
N ALA A 175 -3.34 22.44 -28.08
CA ALA A 175 -4.71 22.06 -28.43
C ALA A 175 -4.99 20.59 -28.05
N PRO A 176 -6.22 20.24 -27.64
CA PRO A 176 -6.62 18.84 -27.47
C PRO A 176 -6.84 18.15 -28.83
N PRO A 177 -6.66 16.81 -28.91
CA PRO A 177 -6.80 16.05 -30.15
C PRO A 177 -8.26 16.00 -30.65
N PRO A 178 -8.49 15.88 -31.97
CA PRO A 178 -9.84 15.78 -32.52
C PRO A 178 -10.52 14.44 -32.18
N ALA A 179 -11.80 14.54 -31.80
CA ALA A 179 -12.68 13.40 -31.61
C ALA A 179 -12.90 12.62 -32.93
N ARG A 180 -12.66 11.32 -32.88
CA ARG A 180 -12.88 10.39 -33.99
C ARG A 180 -14.38 10.10 -34.12
N ARG A 181 -15.04 10.63 -35.15
CA ARG A 181 -16.37 10.17 -35.61
C ARG A 181 -16.20 8.97 -36.54
N SER A 182 -16.85 7.86 -36.24
CA SER A 182 -17.24 6.83 -37.23
C SER A 182 -18.31 5.96 -36.58
N SER A 183 -19.59 6.18 -36.91
CA SER A 183 -20.33 5.61 -38.05
C SER A 183 -20.76 4.18 -37.78
N ALA A 184 -22.01 4.03 -37.34
CA ALA A 184 -22.75 2.78 -37.37
C ALA A 184 -23.17 2.46 -38.81
N PRO A 185 -23.20 1.17 -39.21
CA PRO A 185 -24.11 0.71 -40.24
C PRO A 185 -25.31 0.01 -39.60
N ARG A 186 -26.50 0.36 -40.11
CA ARG A 186 -27.74 -0.40 -39.97
C ARG A 186 -27.57 -1.80 -40.56
N LEU A 187 -28.20 -2.78 -39.94
CA LEU A 187 -29.02 -3.81 -40.60
C LEU A 187 -30.14 -4.22 -39.63
#